data_AF-A0A4Q7UA81-F1
#
_entry.id   AF-A0A4Q7UA81-F1
#
_cell.length_a   1.000
_cell.length_b   1.000
_cell.length_c   1.000
_cell.angle_alpha   90.00
_cell.angle_beta   90.00
_cell.angle_gamma   90.00
#
_symmetry.space_group_name_H-M   'P 1'
#
loop_
_entity.id
_entity.type
_entity.pdbx_description
1 polymer ?
#
loop_
_entity_poly.entity_id
_entity_poly.type
_entity_poly.pdbx_seq_one_letter_code
_entity_poly.pdbx_strand_id
1 'polypeptide(L)'
;MSRAVPSPAAPLRVRLTTDGARGLVPQQELYEAYVCDPRVQIAPNRDRGPLPVADVRADVDVLIIDGHSNLGDRRIWADVLAQDYRGIVAPVIILGCCWGAADGFTAAIRSCLAVKEAVLIASGGKTELRHARVLYPRVLDTVLALGPDPGRLAPVLHEQLQPVGGCGPRDWSAQLLTPPSAPAPSRPAPSHPAPSQHGSTKKSAPGSGSRR
;
A
#
# COMPACT_ATOMS: atom_id res chain seq x y z
N MET A 1 -30.95 -23.92 -28.64
CA MET A 1 -29.85 -22.96 -28.38
C MET A 1 -29.40 -23.12 -26.93
N SER A 2 -28.38 -23.95 -26.68
CA SER A 2 -27.82 -24.09 -25.33
C SER A 2 -26.99 -22.85 -25.02
N ARG A 3 -27.47 -22.01 -24.09
CA ARG A 3 -26.63 -20.98 -23.48
C ARG A 3 -25.53 -21.71 -22.71
N ALA A 4 -24.27 -21.47 -23.09
CA ALA A 4 -23.14 -21.90 -22.30
C ALA A 4 -23.35 -21.38 -20.86
N VAL A 5 -23.39 -22.30 -19.90
CA VAL A 5 -23.37 -21.94 -18.49
C VAL A 5 -22.02 -21.26 -18.26
N PRO A 6 -21.98 -19.97 -17.87
CA PRO A 6 -20.70 -19.31 -17.62
C PRO A 6 -19.97 -20.11 -16.53
N SER A 7 -18.71 -20.46 -16.81
CA SER A 7 -17.83 -21.07 -15.82
C SER A 7 -17.83 -20.17 -14.57
N PRO A 8 -18.03 -20.71 -13.36
CA PRO A 8 -18.04 -19.90 -12.16
C PRO A 8 -16.70 -19.16 -12.08
N ALA A 9 -16.76 -17.84 -11.93
CA ALA A 9 -15.57 -17.03 -11.72
C ALA A 9 -14.75 -17.61 -10.57
N ALA A 10 -13.42 -17.63 -10.72
CA ALA A 10 -12.53 -18.08 -9.65
C ALA A 10 -12.85 -17.31 -8.36
N PRO A 11 -12.76 -17.98 -7.19
CA PRO A 11 -13.07 -17.32 -5.93
C PRO A 11 -12.08 -16.18 -5.65
N LEU A 12 -12.58 -15.11 -5.06
CA LEU A 12 -11.79 -13.98 -4.59
C LEU A 12 -10.87 -14.42 -3.45
N ARG A 13 -9.56 -14.26 -3.64
CA ARG A 13 -8.54 -14.63 -2.65
C ARG A 13 -8.31 -13.44 -1.73
N VAL A 14 -8.59 -13.63 -0.44
CA VAL A 14 -8.45 -12.60 0.58
C VAL A 14 -7.45 -13.05 1.63
N ARG A 15 -6.48 -12.18 1.93
CA ARG A 15 -5.57 -12.33 3.08
C ARG A 15 -5.97 -11.32 4.15
N LEU A 16 -6.42 -11.81 5.29
CA LEU A 16 -6.71 -11.00 6.47
C LEU A 16 -5.61 -11.19 7.52
N THR A 17 -5.06 -10.07 7.99
CA THR A 17 -4.03 -10.05 9.02
C THR A 17 -4.44 -9.08 10.14
N THR A 18 -4.25 -9.50 11.39
CA THR A 18 -4.69 -8.75 12.57
C THR A 18 -3.62 -8.77 13.65
N ASP A 19 -3.65 -7.82 14.58
CA ASP A 19 -2.64 -7.68 15.64
C ASP A 19 -2.77 -8.66 16.83
N GLY A 20 -3.59 -9.70 16.72
CA GLY A 20 -3.73 -10.79 17.70
C GLY A 20 -4.28 -10.43 19.09
N ALA A 21 -4.25 -9.15 19.51
CA ALA A 21 -4.64 -8.70 20.85
C ALA A 21 -5.74 -7.61 20.86
N ARG A 22 -5.94 -6.89 19.74
CA ARG A 22 -6.88 -5.76 19.61
C ARG A 22 -7.43 -5.60 18.18
N GLY A 23 -7.57 -6.70 17.44
CA GLY A 23 -8.18 -6.69 16.10
C GLY A 23 -9.54 -5.97 16.12
N LEU A 24 -9.76 -5.07 15.16
CA LEU A 24 -10.95 -4.21 15.10
C LEU A 24 -12.18 -4.95 14.55
N VAL A 25 -12.08 -6.25 14.33
CA VAL A 25 -13.19 -7.19 14.25
C VAL A 25 -12.71 -8.45 14.97
N PRO A 26 -13.51 -9.11 15.84
CA PRO A 26 -13.23 -10.51 16.14
C PRO A 26 -13.21 -11.20 14.78
N GLN A 27 -12.06 -11.64 14.27
CA GLN A 27 -11.91 -12.23 12.92
C GLN A 27 -13.05 -13.17 12.56
N GLN A 28 -13.57 -13.84 13.59
CA GLN A 28 -14.76 -14.65 13.60
C GLN A 28 -15.97 -14.01 12.91
N GLU A 29 -16.28 -12.72 13.01
CA GLU A 29 -17.46 -12.14 12.35
C GLU A 29 -17.25 -11.88 10.86
N LEU A 30 -16.05 -11.42 10.46
CA LEU A 30 -15.73 -11.27 9.04
C LEU A 30 -15.59 -12.64 8.36
N TYR A 31 -15.01 -13.59 9.10
CA TYR A 31 -14.94 -14.98 8.72
C TYR A 31 -16.35 -15.57 8.65
N GLU A 32 -17.22 -15.42 9.65
CA GLU A 32 -18.60 -15.92 9.64
C GLU A 32 -19.44 -15.32 8.50
N ALA A 33 -19.23 -14.05 8.16
CA ALA A 33 -19.91 -13.40 7.05
C ALA A 33 -19.56 -14.02 5.68
N TYR A 34 -18.35 -14.59 5.52
CA TYR A 34 -17.83 -15.04 4.22
C TYR A 34 -17.30 -16.49 4.18
N VAL A 35 -17.22 -17.19 5.31
CA VAL A 35 -16.70 -18.58 5.41
C VAL A 35 -17.59 -19.56 4.64
N CYS A 36 -18.86 -19.23 4.52
CA CYS A 36 -19.84 -20.00 3.77
C CYS A 36 -20.05 -19.48 2.34
N ASP A 37 -19.42 -18.36 1.94
CA ASP A 37 -19.52 -17.87 0.57
C ASP A 37 -18.44 -18.54 -0.30
N PRO A 38 -18.80 -19.48 -1.21
CA PRO A 38 -17.81 -20.18 -2.02
C PRO A 38 -17.06 -19.25 -2.99
N ARG A 39 -17.54 -18.01 -3.16
CA ARG A 39 -16.89 -16.99 -4.00
C ARG A 39 -15.77 -16.27 -3.28
N VAL A 40 -15.57 -16.47 -1.97
CA VAL A 40 -14.51 -15.82 -1.18
C VAL A 40 -13.68 -16.87 -0.46
N GLN A 41 -12.37 -16.83 -0.66
CA GLN A 41 -11.41 -17.65 0.06
C GLN A 41 -10.61 -16.75 1.00
N ILE A 42 -10.98 -16.76 2.28
CA ILE A 42 -10.22 -16.08 3.33
C ILE A 42 -9.18 -17.04 3.89
N ALA A 43 -7.90 -16.76 3.66
CA ALA A 43 -6.84 -17.51 4.31
C ALA A 43 -6.84 -17.19 5.82
N PRO A 44 -6.94 -18.19 6.72
CA PRO A 44 -6.89 -17.96 8.15
C PRO A 44 -5.53 -17.38 8.55
N ASN A 45 -5.55 -16.45 9.51
CA ASN A 45 -4.31 -15.88 10.05
C ASN A 45 -3.53 -16.99 10.77
N ARG A 46 -2.25 -17.15 10.42
CA ARG A 46 -1.34 -18.05 11.12
C ARG A 46 -0.58 -17.19 12.14
N ASP A 47 -0.85 -17.46 13.41
CA ASP A 47 -0.17 -16.95 14.60
C ASP A 47 -0.59 -15.57 15.18
N ARG A 48 -0.46 -15.51 16.51
CA ARG A 48 -0.55 -14.30 17.34
C ARG A 48 0.86 -13.71 17.43
N GLY A 49 1.24 -12.85 16.49
CA GLY A 49 2.61 -12.33 16.42
C GLY A 49 2.81 -11.25 15.34
N PRO A 50 4.08 -10.87 15.06
CA PRO A 50 4.42 -10.00 13.95
C PRO A 50 3.74 -10.43 12.66
N LEU A 51 3.21 -9.48 11.89
CA LEU A 51 2.75 -9.72 10.52
C LEU A 51 3.90 -10.31 9.68
N PRO A 52 3.79 -11.57 9.22
CA PRO A 52 4.84 -12.19 8.43
C PRO A 52 5.00 -11.51 7.08
N VAL A 53 6.23 -11.24 6.66
CA VAL A 53 6.52 -10.67 5.33
C VAL A 53 5.92 -11.53 4.21
N ALA A 54 5.86 -12.85 4.41
CA ALA A 54 5.23 -13.77 3.46
C ALA A 54 3.73 -13.52 3.25
N ASP A 55 3.00 -13.10 4.30
CA ASP A 55 1.57 -12.83 4.20
C ASP A 55 1.29 -11.51 3.47
N VAL A 56 2.15 -10.51 3.66
CA VAL A 56 2.07 -9.22 2.96
C VAL A 56 2.41 -9.34 1.47
N ARG A 57 3.28 -10.30 1.13
CA ARG A 57 3.67 -10.63 -0.25
C ARG A 57 2.80 -11.72 -0.89
N ALA A 58 1.77 -12.19 -0.19
CA ALA A 58 0.92 -13.25 -0.71
C ALA A 58 0.26 -12.81 -2.04
N ASP A 59 0.23 -13.71 -3.01
CA ASP A 59 -0.53 -13.51 -4.25
C ASP A 59 -2.02 -13.69 -3.93
N VAL A 60 -2.66 -12.57 -3.60
CA VAL A 60 -4.08 -12.47 -3.26
C VAL A 60 -4.68 -11.25 -3.93
N ASP A 61 -6.00 -11.26 -4.07
CA ASP A 61 -6.74 -10.19 -4.73
C ASP A 61 -7.02 -9.04 -3.76
N VAL A 62 -7.18 -9.35 -2.47
CA VAL A 62 -7.38 -8.38 -1.39
C VAL A 62 -6.46 -8.69 -0.21
N LEU A 63 -5.65 -7.71 0.20
CA LEU A 63 -4.85 -7.74 1.43
C LEU A 63 -5.48 -6.79 2.46
N ILE A 64 -5.84 -7.34 3.62
CA ILE A 64 -6.39 -6.60 4.76
C ILE A 64 -5.38 -6.62 5.91
N ILE A 65 -4.93 -5.44 6.30
CA ILE A 65 -4.06 -5.21 7.46
C ILE A 65 -4.91 -4.46 8.50
N ASP A 66 -5.52 -5.21 9.41
CA ASP A 66 -6.47 -4.67 10.39
C ASP A 66 -5.81 -4.39 11.75
N GLY A 67 -6.22 -3.26 12.36
CA GLY A 67 -5.70 -2.77 13.64
C GLY A 67 -4.48 -1.83 13.51
N HIS A 68 -3.83 -1.57 14.65
CA HIS A 68 -2.54 -0.84 14.69
C HIS A 68 -1.36 -1.71 14.23
N SER A 69 -1.65 -3.00 13.99
CA SER A 69 -0.77 -4.09 13.61
C SER A 69 0.60 -3.98 14.26
N ASN A 70 0.78 -4.64 15.39
CA ASN A 70 2.13 -4.89 15.87
C ASN A 70 2.84 -5.79 14.86
N LEU A 71 3.90 -5.28 14.22
CA LEU A 71 4.84 -6.06 13.41
C LEU A 71 5.92 -6.62 14.35
N GLY A 72 5.49 -7.39 15.36
CA GLY A 72 6.34 -7.90 16.44
C GLY A 72 6.31 -6.96 17.62
N ASP A 73 7.47 -6.54 18.11
CA ASP A 73 7.56 -5.55 19.21
C ASP A 73 7.42 -4.09 18.71
N ARG A 74 7.22 -3.89 17.40
CA ARG A 74 7.16 -2.58 16.76
C ARG A 74 5.75 -2.29 16.27
N ARG A 75 5.22 -1.10 16.60
CA ARG A 75 4.02 -0.56 15.94
C ARG A 75 4.30 -0.42 14.44
N ILE A 76 3.29 -0.52 13.57
CA ILE A 76 3.49 -0.09 12.18
C ILE A 76 3.83 1.41 12.20
N TRP A 77 5.05 1.71 11.81
CA TRP A 77 5.47 3.03 11.39
C TRP A 77 5.77 2.98 9.89
N ALA A 78 5.61 4.11 9.20
CA ALA A 78 5.80 4.20 7.76
C ALA A 78 7.20 3.76 7.29
N ASP A 79 8.23 4.01 8.10
CA ASP A 79 9.61 3.61 7.87
C ASP A 79 9.80 2.08 7.93
N VAL A 80 9.19 1.40 8.90
CA VAL A 80 9.25 -0.07 9.02
C VAL A 80 8.59 -0.74 7.81
N LEU A 81 7.42 -0.26 7.37
CA LEU A 81 6.76 -0.77 6.16
C LEU A 81 7.66 -0.64 4.94
N ALA A 82 8.22 0.55 4.72
CA ALA A 82 9.02 0.85 3.53
C ALA A 82 10.32 0.02 3.43
N GLN A 83 10.87 -0.42 4.56
CA GLN A 83 12.10 -1.20 4.63
C GLN A 83 11.83 -2.70 4.46
N ASP A 84 10.92 -3.25 5.27
CA ASP A 84 10.83 -4.70 5.45
C ASP A 84 9.81 -5.37 4.52
N TYR A 85 8.86 -4.59 3.99
CA TYR A 85 7.65 -5.11 3.35
C TYR A 85 7.53 -4.80 1.85
N ARG A 86 8.64 -4.54 1.15
CA ARG A 86 8.62 -4.43 -0.31
C ARG A 86 8.10 -5.70 -0.97
N GLY A 87 7.43 -5.59 -2.11
CA GLY A 87 6.91 -6.73 -2.87
C GLY A 87 5.42 -6.99 -2.67
N ILE A 88 4.64 -5.99 -2.27
CA ILE A 88 3.18 -6.12 -2.16
C ILE A 88 2.60 -6.27 -3.57
N VAL A 89 1.93 -7.39 -3.82
CA VAL A 89 1.33 -7.71 -5.13
C VAL A 89 -0.20 -7.62 -5.13
N ALA A 90 -0.83 -7.41 -3.98
CA ALA A 90 -2.28 -7.30 -3.89
C ALA A 90 -2.78 -6.02 -4.59
N PRO A 91 -3.73 -6.11 -5.53
CA PRO A 91 -4.29 -4.94 -6.21
C PRO A 91 -5.26 -4.14 -5.33
N VAL A 92 -5.81 -4.74 -4.26
CA VAL A 92 -6.66 -4.07 -3.28
C VAL A 92 -6.04 -4.22 -1.90
N ILE A 93 -5.84 -3.09 -1.21
CA ILE A 93 -5.22 -3.03 0.11
C ILE A 93 -6.15 -2.28 1.04
N ILE A 94 -6.52 -2.90 2.16
CA ILE A 94 -7.27 -2.27 3.24
C ILE A 94 -6.36 -2.11 4.45
N LEU A 95 -6.25 -0.88 4.98
CA LEU A 95 -5.46 -0.55 6.16
C LEU A 95 -6.36 -0.02 7.29
N GLY A 96 -6.59 -0.86 8.30
CA GLY A 96 -7.46 -0.59 9.46
C GLY A 96 -6.84 0.30 10.55
N CYS A 97 -5.72 0.98 10.29
CA CYS A 97 -5.03 1.83 11.26
C CYS A 97 -5.65 3.24 11.33
N CYS A 98 -5.68 3.84 12.52
CA CYS A 98 -6.26 5.18 12.80
C CYS A 98 -5.62 6.36 12.04
N TRP A 99 -4.61 6.13 11.22
CA TRP A 99 -3.97 7.13 10.35
C TRP A 99 -3.42 6.50 9.07
N GLY A 100 -4.01 5.39 8.63
CA GLY A 100 -3.55 4.65 7.45
C GLY A 100 -3.56 5.48 6.16
N ALA A 101 -4.39 6.53 6.07
CA ALA A 101 -4.43 7.45 4.94
C ALA A 101 -3.48 8.65 5.07
N ALA A 102 -2.70 8.76 6.16
CA ALA A 102 -1.72 9.81 6.31
C ALA A 102 -0.60 9.67 5.25
N ASP A 103 -0.10 10.79 4.74
CA ASP A 103 0.87 10.84 3.63
C ASP A 103 2.07 9.91 3.81
N GLY A 104 2.60 9.79 5.04
CA GLY A 104 3.71 8.90 5.35
C GLY A 104 3.37 7.42 5.14
N PHE A 105 2.18 6.99 5.57
CA PHE A 105 1.70 5.62 5.37
C PHE A 105 1.40 5.34 3.90
N THR A 106 0.72 6.27 3.24
CA THR A 106 0.44 6.17 1.80
C THR A 106 1.73 6.07 1.00
N ALA A 107 2.75 6.88 1.31
CA ALA A 107 4.05 6.82 0.66
C ALA A 107 4.79 5.50 0.94
N ALA A 108 4.71 4.99 2.17
CA ALA A 108 5.30 3.71 2.54
C ALA A 108 4.68 2.55 1.76
N ILE A 109 3.35 2.43 1.76
CA ILE A 109 2.63 1.41 0.97
C ILE A 109 2.99 1.55 -0.50
N ARG A 110 2.95 2.77 -1.05
CA ARG A 110 3.34 3.06 -2.43
C ARG A 110 4.75 2.56 -2.76
N SER A 111 5.70 2.71 -1.85
CA SER A 111 7.08 2.26 -2.03
C SER A 111 7.25 0.73 -1.97
N CYS A 112 6.27 0.03 -1.42
CA CYS A 112 6.27 -1.42 -1.28
C CYS A 112 5.58 -2.16 -2.43
N LEU A 113 4.82 -1.46 -3.28
CA LEU A 113 4.10 -2.08 -4.39
C LEU A 113 5.05 -2.72 -5.41
N ALA A 114 4.73 -3.95 -5.81
CA ALA A 114 5.31 -4.66 -6.95
C ALA A 114 4.34 -4.78 -8.14
N VAL A 115 3.11 -4.28 -7.98
CA VAL A 115 2.12 -4.14 -9.05
C VAL A 115 2.11 -2.74 -9.63
N LYS A 116 1.65 -2.61 -10.88
CA LYS A 116 1.53 -1.32 -11.59
C LYS A 116 0.63 -0.34 -10.85
N GLU A 117 -0.49 -0.82 -10.34
CA GLU A 117 -1.52 -0.05 -9.67
C GLU A 117 -2.09 -0.87 -8.51
N ALA A 118 -2.47 -0.20 -7.43
CA ALA A 118 -3.23 -0.78 -6.33
C ALA A 118 -4.21 0.26 -5.78
N VAL A 119 -5.36 -0.15 -5.27
CA VAL A 119 -6.25 0.73 -4.50
C VAL A 119 -5.95 0.57 -3.01
N LEU A 120 -5.62 1.68 -2.35
CA LEU A 120 -5.49 1.75 -0.90
C LEU A 120 -6.79 2.28 -0.30
N ILE A 121 -7.34 1.54 0.64
CA ILE A 121 -8.52 1.90 1.42
C ILE A 121 -8.07 2.08 2.86
N ALA A 122 -8.09 3.32 3.35
CA ALA A 122 -7.55 3.63 4.67
C ALA A 122 -8.26 4.81 5.32
N SER A 123 -8.14 4.89 6.65
CA SER A 123 -8.66 5.99 7.47
C SER A 123 -7.60 7.07 7.72
N GLY A 124 -7.95 8.34 7.52
CA GLY A 124 -7.16 9.51 7.92
C GLY A 124 -7.35 9.92 9.38
N GLY A 125 -8.26 9.26 10.09
CA GLY A 125 -8.58 9.53 11.49
C GLY A 125 -9.02 8.28 12.24
N LYS A 126 -9.62 8.48 13.41
CA LYS A 126 -9.82 7.39 14.38
C LYS A 126 -10.68 6.27 13.80
N THR A 127 -10.08 5.09 13.68
CA THR A 127 -10.80 3.88 13.29
C THR A 127 -11.46 3.24 14.51
N GLU A 128 -12.69 2.80 14.34
CA GLU A 128 -13.42 2.04 15.35
C GLU A 128 -13.86 0.68 14.81
N LEU A 129 -14.05 -0.27 15.72
CA LEU A 129 -14.46 -1.65 15.42
C LEU A 129 -15.69 -1.71 14.51
N ARG A 130 -16.69 -0.89 14.82
CA ARG A 130 -17.95 -0.81 14.06
C ARG A 130 -17.75 -0.36 12.61
N HIS A 131 -16.67 0.37 12.30
CA HIS A 131 -16.39 0.80 10.93
C HIS A 131 -15.98 -0.40 10.07
N ALA A 132 -15.06 -1.24 10.56
CA ALA A 132 -14.58 -2.42 9.84
C ALA A 132 -15.72 -3.42 9.53
N ARG A 133 -16.66 -3.62 10.47
CA ARG A 133 -17.86 -4.46 10.29
C ARG A 133 -18.74 -4.04 9.12
N VAL A 134 -18.78 -2.75 8.79
CA VAL A 134 -19.62 -2.22 7.71
C VAL A 134 -18.81 -2.09 6.42
N LEU A 135 -17.56 -1.66 6.53
CA LEU A 135 -16.72 -1.31 5.39
C LEU A 135 -16.17 -2.54 4.67
N TYR A 136 -15.61 -3.51 5.40
CA TYR A 136 -14.92 -4.63 4.76
C TYR A 136 -15.88 -5.46 3.90
N PRO A 137 -17.10 -5.81 4.35
CA PRO A 137 -18.06 -6.51 3.50
C PRO A 137 -18.39 -5.74 2.22
N ARG A 138 -18.67 -4.43 2.31
CA ARG A 138 -18.99 -3.60 1.13
C ARG A 138 -17.86 -3.54 0.11
N VAL A 139 -16.62 -3.45 0.60
CA VAL A 139 -15.44 -3.50 -0.27
C VAL A 139 -15.36 -4.86 -0.95
N LEU A 140 -15.46 -5.96 -0.19
CA LEU A 140 -15.39 -7.31 -0.74
C LEU A 140 -16.50 -7.57 -1.77
N ASP A 141 -17.73 -7.14 -1.51
CA ASP A 141 -18.86 -7.25 -2.43
C ASP A 141 -18.60 -6.47 -3.73
N THR A 142 -17.98 -5.29 -3.63
CA THR A 142 -17.62 -4.47 -4.80
C THR A 142 -16.51 -5.12 -5.61
N VAL A 143 -15.49 -5.70 -4.95
CA VAL A 143 -14.41 -6.44 -5.62
C VAL A 143 -14.96 -7.71 -6.28
N LEU A 144 -15.87 -8.43 -5.63
CA LEU A 144 -16.55 -9.59 -6.22
C LEU A 144 -17.35 -9.20 -7.48
N ALA A 145 -18.03 -8.06 -7.46
CA ALA A 145 -18.86 -7.61 -8.58
C ALA A 145 -18.05 -7.10 -9.78
N LEU A 146 -16.94 -6.40 -9.53
CA LEU A 146 -16.20 -5.69 -10.58
C LEU A 146 -14.89 -6.39 -10.99
N GLY A 147 -14.40 -7.31 -10.16
CA GLY A 147 -13.07 -7.89 -10.24
C GLY A 147 -12.01 -7.02 -9.55
N PRO A 148 -10.81 -7.57 -9.29
CA PRO A 148 -9.72 -6.88 -8.58
C PRO A 148 -8.93 -5.92 -9.50
N ASP A 149 -9.63 -5.06 -10.23
CA ASP A 149 -9.03 -4.05 -11.11
C ASP A 149 -8.97 -2.68 -10.38
N PRO A 150 -7.78 -2.21 -9.96
CA PRO A 150 -7.63 -0.98 -9.19
C PRO A 150 -8.21 0.26 -9.89
N GLY A 151 -8.05 0.38 -11.20
CA GLY A 151 -8.49 1.54 -11.97
C GLY A 151 -10.01 1.64 -12.02
N ARG A 152 -10.70 0.50 -12.08
CA ARG A 152 -12.17 0.43 -12.03
C ARG A 152 -12.71 0.55 -10.61
N LEU A 153 -12.00 -0.02 -9.63
CA LEU A 153 -12.43 -0.05 -8.24
C LEU A 153 -12.26 1.29 -7.53
N ALA A 154 -11.15 2.00 -7.73
CA ALA A 154 -10.84 3.23 -7.01
C ALA A 154 -11.96 4.29 -7.05
N PRO A 155 -12.52 4.70 -8.21
CA PRO A 155 -13.60 5.69 -8.23
C PRO A 155 -14.88 5.18 -7.56
N VAL A 156 -15.27 3.93 -7.79
CA VAL A 156 -16.49 3.34 -7.21
C VAL A 156 -16.38 3.25 -5.69
N LEU A 157 -15.26 2.73 -5.18
CA LEU A 157 -15.01 2.63 -3.76
C LEU A 157 -14.88 4.02 -3.13
N HIS A 158 -14.25 4.98 -3.82
CA HIS A 158 -14.16 6.35 -3.33
C HIS A 158 -15.55 6.93 -3.10
N GLU A 159 -16.48 6.78 -4.05
CA GLU A 159 -17.86 7.25 -3.91
C GLU A 159 -18.64 6.50 -2.81
N GLN A 160 -18.52 5.17 -2.75
CA GLN A 160 -19.22 4.35 -1.75
C GLN A 160 -18.79 4.63 -0.30
N LEU A 161 -17.54 5.06 -0.11
CA LEU A 161 -16.98 5.39 1.20
C LEU A 161 -17.37 6.79 1.68
N GLN A 162 -17.90 7.67 0.80
CA GLN A 162 -18.17 9.08 1.12
C GLN A 162 -19.43 9.35 1.97
N PRO A 163 -20.38 8.41 2.15
CA PRO A 163 -21.38 8.57 3.22
C PRO A 163 -21.83 7.23 3.82
N VAL A 164 -20.98 6.56 4.60
CA VAL A 164 -21.42 5.39 5.39
C VAL A 164 -21.96 5.87 6.75
N GLY A 165 -23.28 6.01 6.85
CA GLY A 165 -23.95 6.40 8.10
C GLY A 165 -23.56 5.52 9.30
N GLY A 166 -23.30 6.15 10.45
CA GLY A 166 -22.82 5.49 11.68
C GLY A 166 -21.28 5.39 11.79
N CYS A 167 -20.57 5.63 10.70
CA CYS A 167 -19.15 5.98 10.68
C CYS A 167 -19.10 7.50 10.46
N GLY A 168 -18.37 8.25 11.29
CA GLY A 168 -18.28 9.71 11.08
C GLY A 168 -17.84 10.02 9.64
N PRO A 169 -18.54 10.90 8.91
CA PRO A 169 -18.13 11.28 7.56
C PRO A 169 -16.85 12.10 7.68
N ARG A 170 -15.69 11.54 7.26
CA ARG A 170 -14.50 12.26 6.74
C ARG A 170 -13.20 11.45 6.63
N ASP A 171 -13.08 10.28 7.24
CA ASP A 171 -11.73 9.72 7.41
C ASP A 171 -11.39 8.58 6.42
N TRP A 172 -12.34 7.76 5.99
CA TRP A 172 -12.04 6.67 5.07
C TRP A 172 -12.02 7.13 3.62
N SER A 173 -10.98 6.76 2.90
CA SER A 173 -10.82 7.07 1.48
C SER A 173 -10.30 5.87 0.72
N ALA A 174 -10.69 5.79 -0.55
CA ALA A 174 -10.03 4.94 -1.54
C ALA A 174 -9.14 5.81 -2.42
N GLN A 175 -7.88 5.41 -2.56
CA GLN A 175 -6.89 6.11 -3.38
C GLN A 175 -6.22 5.12 -4.33
N LEU A 176 -6.15 5.46 -5.62
CA LEU A 176 -5.33 4.74 -6.58
C LEU A 176 -3.85 5.08 -6.33
N LEU A 177 -3.05 4.06 -6.04
CA LEU A 177 -1.62 4.14 -5.87
C LEU A 177 -0.91 3.55 -7.08
N THR A 178 0.16 4.21 -7.49
CA THR A 178 1.13 3.71 -8.48
C THR A 178 2.50 3.70 -7.82
N PRO A 179 3.36 2.68 -8.06
CA PRO A 179 4.73 2.68 -7.56
C PRO A 179 5.43 4.00 -7.90
N PRO A 180 6.39 4.45 -7.07
CA PRO A 180 7.23 5.57 -7.47
C PRO A 180 7.87 5.23 -8.81
N SER A 181 7.78 6.14 -9.78
CA SER A 181 8.55 6.01 -11.02
C SER A 181 10.01 5.81 -10.61
N ALA A 182 10.67 4.80 -11.18
CA ALA A 182 12.10 4.66 -10.98
C ALA A 182 12.73 6.03 -11.27
N PRO A 183 13.63 6.54 -10.40
CA PRO A 183 14.34 7.76 -10.72
C PRO A 183 14.93 7.57 -12.12
N ALA A 184 14.66 8.52 -13.02
CA ALA A 184 15.22 8.48 -14.37
C ALA A 184 16.72 8.15 -14.23
N PRO A 185 17.27 7.23 -15.03
CA PRO A 185 18.69 6.93 -14.95
C PRO A 185 19.42 8.26 -15.04
N SER A 186 20.20 8.58 -14.00
CA SER A 186 20.98 9.79 -13.94
C SER A 186 21.72 9.90 -15.26
N ARG A 187 21.33 10.87 -16.10
CA ARG A 187 22.02 11.12 -17.36
C ARG A 187 23.50 11.25 -16.99
N PRO A 188 24.41 10.46 -17.59
CA PRO A 188 25.81 10.55 -17.24
C PRO A 188 26.21 12.03 -17.32
N ALA A 189 26.81 12.53 -16.25
CA ALA A 189 27.29 13.90 -16.19
C ALA A 189 28.10 14.17 -17.46
N PRO A 190 27.96 15.33 -18.13
CA PRO A 190 28.77 15.64 -19.28
C PRO A 190 30.23 15.47 -18.89
N SER A 191 30.91 14.52 -19.55
CA SER A 191 32.33 14.28 -19.39
C SER A 191 33.04 15.58 -19.71
N HIS A 192 33.50 16.30 -18.69
CA HIS A 192 34.38 17.43 -18.89
C HIS A 192 35.63 16.92 -19.64
N PRO A 193 35.99 17.50 -20.79
CA PRO A 193 37.26 17.15 -21.41
C PRO A 193 38.39 17.55 -20.46
N ALA A 194 39.29 16.60 -20.21
CA ALA A 194 40.49 16.82 -19.41
C ALA A 194 41.30 17.99 -19.97
N PRO A 195 41.88 18.87 -19.13
CA PRO A 195 42.68 19.98 -19.61
C PRO A 195 43.97 19.46 -20.25
N SER A 196 44.14 19.77 -21.54
CA SER A 196 45.38 19.55 -22.29
C SER A 196 46.49 20.44 -21.73
N GLN A 197 47.62 19.82 -21.39
CA GLN A 197 48.87 20.53 -21.13
C GLN A 197 49.60 20.79 -22.45
N HIS A 198 50.02 22.03 -22.68
CA HIS A 198 51.14 22.55 -23.50
C HIS A 198 50.94 24.09 -23.55
N GLY A 199 51.88 25.02 -23.39
CA GLY A 199 53.33 25.06 -23.25
C GLY A 199 53.74 26.54 -23.26
N SER A 200 54.76 26.89 -22.49
CA SER A 200 55.56 28.13 -22.33
C SER A 200 55.38 29.33 -23.29
N THR A 201 55.44 30.58 -22.76
CA THR A 201 56.67 31.42 -22.72
C THR A 201 56.51 32.83 -22.08
N LYS A 202 57.56 33.20 -21.33
CA LYS A 202 58.07 34.51 -20.83
C LYS A 202 57.38 35.84 -21.22
N LYS A 203 57.26 36.76 -20.24
CA LYS A 203 58.15 37.95 -20.10
C LYS A 203 57.92 38.75 -18.79
N SER A 204 59.06 38.96 -18.10
CA SER A 204 59.53 40.17 -17.41
C SER A 204 58.77 40.83 -16.25
N ALA A 205 59.50 40.91 -15.13
CA ALA A 205 59.39 41.79 -13.96
C ALA A 205 59.56 43.31 -14.34
N PRO A 206 59.57 44.31 -13.42
CA PRO A 206 59.73 44.24 -11.95
C PRO A 206 58.95 45.26 -11.09
N GLY A 207 59.04 45.13 -9.76
CA GLY A 207 59.00 46.30 -8.86
C GLY A 207 58.45 46.05 -7.45
N SER A 208 59.36 46.13 -6.47
CA SER A 208 59.24 46.59 -5.06
C SER A 208 57.85 46.68 -4.41
N GLY A 209 57.59 46.31 -3.15
CA GLY A 209 58.43 46.21 -1.95
C GLY A 209 57.56 46.49 -0.70
N SER A 210 58.09 46.17 0.48
CA SER A 210 57.59 46.44 1.86
C SER A 210 56.34 45.67 2.33
N ARG A 211 56.43 44.77 3.34
CA ARG A 211 56.45 45.03 4.81
C ARG A 211 55.27 45.93 5.23
N ARG A 212 54.35 45.56 6.11
CA ARG A 212 54.30 44.64 7.27
C ARG A 212 52.88 44.09 7.41
#